data_AF-A0A2N7JXB8-F1
#
_entry.id   AF-A0A2N7JXB8-F1
#
_cell.length_a   1.000
_cell.length_b   1.000
_cell.length_c   1.000
_cell.angle_alpha   90.00
_cell.angle_beta   90.00
_cell.angle_gamma   90.00
#
_symmetry.space_group_name_H-M   'P 1'
#
loop_
_entity.id
_entity.type
_entity.pdbx_description
1 polymer ?
#
loop_
_entity_poly.entity_id
_entity_poly.type
_entity_poly.pdbx_seq_one_letter_code
_entity_poly.pdbx_strand_id
1 'polypeptide(L)'
;MNILSLGLTVTAVSALTFTSYKFVDYIVSPYREYSYITKQSNAIVDAMRMNMSDRVNKMRCMEKPNNRTIADLKSESYLKPDFKSEYRITTDYLVNHAQVQYTVHFTALNDTDSKRLQQATGQFDRGVTFDGKTNTLTVESNVDNWLENPNELQRYDYSTDCFVPL
;
A
#
# COMPACT_ATOMS: atom_id res chain seq x y z
N MET A 1 61.13 -20.35 13.67
CA MET A 1 59.99 -20.07 12.77
C MET A 1 58.70 -20.34 13.53
N ASN A 2 57.97 -19.30 13.90
CA ASN A 2 56.71 -19.38 14.66
C ASN A 2 55.53 -19.56 13.69
N ILE A 3 54.84 -20.70 13.77
CA ILE A 3 53.65 -21.03 12.95
C ILE A 3 52.35 -20.49 13.58
N LEU A 4 52.45 -19.73 14.67
CA LEU A 4 51.29 -19.27 15.45
C LEU A 4 50.62 -17.98 14.97
N SER A 5 51.11 -17.29 13.93
CA SER A 5 50.56 -16.00 13.50
C SER A 5 49.57 -16.05 12.32
N LEU A 6 49.34 -17.22 11.71
CA LEU A 6 48.48 -17.36 10.53
C LEU A 6 47.07 -17.91 10.84
N GLY A 7 46.81 -18.36 12.07
CA GLY A 7 45.50 -18.89 12.48
C GLY A 7 44.50 -17.84 12.97
N LEU A 8 44.96 -16.65 13.37
CA LEU A 8 44.10 -15.65 14.03
C LEU A 8 43.53 -14.58 13.08
N THR A 9 44.06 -14.45 11.88
CA THR A 9 43.62 -13.43 10.91
C THR A 9 42.45 -13.87 10.04
N VAL A 10 42.18 -15.18 9.91
CA VAL A 10 41.09 -15.69 9.04
C VAL A 10 39.72 -15.70 9.75
N THR A 11 39.69 -15.80 11.07
CA THR A 11 38.44 -15.79 11.87
C THR A 11 37.89 -14.37 12.13
N ALA A 12 38.74 -13.34 12.15
CA ALA A 12 38.28 -11.96 12.35
C ALA A 12 37.63 -11.35 11.11
N VAL A 13 38.11 -11.67 9.90
CA VAL A 13 37.58 -11.11 8.64
C VAL A 13 36.21 -11.73 8.29
N SER A 14 36.04 -13.01 8.57
CA SER A 14 34.75 -13.71 8.38
C SER A 14 33.68 -13.23 9.38
N ALA A 15 34.06 -12.94 10.62
CA ALA A 15 33.14 -12.36 11.61
C ALA A 15 32.72 -10.90 11.28
N LEU A 16 33.62 -10.08 10.75
CA LEU A 16 33.33 -8.69 10.36
C LEU A 16 32.51 -8.58 9.07
N THR A 17 32.69 -9.51 8.13
CA THR A 17 31.84 -9.59 6.93
C THR A 17 30.45 -10.16 7.27
N PHE A 18 30.34 -11.23 8.06
CA PHE A 18 29.02 -11.76 8.46
C PHE A 18 28.20 -10.79 9.30
N THR A 19 28.83 -10.01 10.17
CA THR A 19 28.12 -8.98 10.94
C THR A 19 27.68 -7.84 10.05
N SER A 20 28.52 -7.35 9.13
CA SER A 20 28.14 -6.26 8.21
C SER A 20 27.03 -6.64 7.22
N TYR A 21 27.03 -7.84 6.63
CA TYR A 21 25.91 -8.27 5.77
C TYR A 21 24.59 -8.38 6.53
N LYS A 22 24.60 -9.00 7.72
CA LYS A 22 23.38 -9.09 8.54
C LYS A 22 22.91 -7.74 9.07
N PHE A 23 23.83 -6.81 9.37
CA PHE A 23 23.48 -5.46 9.82
C PHE A 23 22.90 -4.62 8.69
N VAL A 24 23.49 -4.68 7.49
CA VAL A 24 23.00 -3.98 6.29
C VAL A 24 21.65 -4.55 5.88
N ASP A 25 21.48 -5.87 5.85
CA ASP A 25 20.18 -6.48 5.54
C ASP A 25 19.13 -6.12 6.59
N TYR A 26 19.48 -6.10 7.88
CA TYR A 26 18.52 -5.77 8.95
C TYR A 26 18.07 -4.30 8.94
N ILE A 27 18.95 -3.36 8.58
CA ILE A 27 18.62 -1.92 8.56
C ILE A 27 18.06 -1.49 7.19
N VAL A 28 18.61 -1.99 6.08
CA VAL A 28 18.19 -1.59 4.72
C VAL A 28 16.93 -2.32 4.28
N SER A 29 16.69 -3.56 4.73
CA SER A 29 15.49 -4.33 4.37
C SER A 29 14.19 -3.60 4.74
N PRO A 30 14.00 -3.08 5.97
CA PRO A 30 12.78 -2.36 6.33
C PRO A 30 12.53 -1.11 5.46
N TYR A 31 13.56 -0.33 5.12
CA TYR A 31 13.42 0.84 4.24
C TYR A 31 13.12 0.47 2.80
N ARG A 32 13.78 -0.57 2.28
CA ARG A 32 13.50 -1.10 0.95
C ARG A 32 12.06 -1.59 0.85
N GLU A 33 11.62 -2.31 1.88
CA GLU A 33 10.26 -2.83 1.99
C GLU A 33 9.22 -1.71 2.06
N TYR A 34 9.44 -0.76 2.98
CA TYR A 34 8.64 0.46 3.10
C TYR A 34 8.49 1.18 1.76
N SER A 35 9.61 1.40 1.05
CA SER A 35 9.61 2.08 -0.26
C SER A 35 8.83 1.29 -1.31
N TYR A 36 8.98 -0.04 -1.33
CA TYR A 36 8.26 -0.92 -2.23
C TYR A 36 6.74 -0.88 -1.99
N ILE A 37 6.31 -1.05 -0.73
CA ILE A 37 4.90 -0.99 -0.32
C ILE A 37 4.31 0.38 -0.64
N THR A 38 5.01 1.46 -0.31
CA THR A 38 4.56 2.83 -0.59
C THR A 38 4.32 3.05 -2.09
N LYS A 39 5.27 2.63 -2.93
CA LYS A 39 5.14 2.75 -4.39
C LYS A 39 3.95 1.95 -4.92
N GLN A 40 3.75 0.73 -4.42
CA GLN A 40 2.61 -0.09 -4.84
C GLN A 40 1.28 0.47 -4.36
N SER A 41 1.20 0.84 -3.08
CA SER A 41 -0.01 1.41 -2.49
C SER A 41 -0.42 2.68 -3.24
N ASN A 42 0.52 3.57 -3.57
CA ASN A 42 0.22 4.77 -4.35
C ASN A 42 -0.35 4.43 -5.73
N ALA A 43 0.26 3.50 -6.46
CA ALA A 43 -0.23 3.09 -7.77
C ALA A 43 -1.65 2.48 -7.69
N ILE A 44 -1.94 1.71 -6.65
CA ILE A 44 -3.25 1.10 -6.42
C ILE A 44 -4.28 2.16 -6.01
N VAL A 45 -3.94 3.05 -5.07
CA VAL A 45 -4.82 4.14 -4.63
C VAL A 45 -5.15 5.08 -5.79
N ASP A 46 -4.18 5.40 -6.65
CA ASP A 46 -4.43 6.22 -7.84
C ASP A 46 -5.38 5.52 -8.82
N ALA A 47 -5.21 4.21 -9.05
CA ALA A 47 -6.15 3.42 -9.84
C ALA A 47 -7.56 3.41 -9.21
N MET A 48 -7.64 3.29 -7.88
CA MET A 48 -8.90 3.31 -7.15
C MET A 48 -9.60 4.67 -7.24
N ARG A 49 -8.84 5.77 -7.20
CA ARG A 49 -9.33 7.14 -7.39
C ARG A 49 -9.86 7.36 -8.80
N MET A 50 -9.16 6.87 -9.82
CA MET A 50 -9.63 6.94 -11.21
C MET A 50 -10.95 6.17 -11.39
N ASN A 51 -11.05 4.97 -10.83
CA ASN A 51 -12.27 4.17 -10.83
C ASN A 51 -13.43 4.89 -10.11
N MET A 52 -13.19 5.49 -8.95
CA MET A 52 -14.18 6.31 -8.24
C MET A 52 -14.64 7.49 -9.11
N SER A 53 -13.70 8.21 -9.72
CA SER A 53 -14.01 9.35 -10.58
C SER A 53 -14.87 8.97 -11.78
N ASP A 54 -14.51 7.89 -12.48
CA ASP A 54 -15.30 7.37 -13.60
C ASP A 54 -16.71 6.95 -13.16
N ARG A 55 -16.83 6.26 -12.03
CA ARG A 55 -18.12 5.85 -11.46
C ARG A 55 -19.00 7.07 -11.15
N VAL A 56 -18.46 8.07 -10.46
CA VAL A 56 -19.18 9.30 -10.12
C VAL A 56 -19.59 10.06 -11.38
N ASN A 57 -18.72 10.14 -12.39
CA ASN A 57 -19.04 10.77 -13.66
C ASN A 57 -20.20 10.09 -14.40
N LYS A 58 -20.23 8.75 -14.39
CA LYS A 58 -21.27 7.94 -15.07
C LYS A 58 -22.59 7.93 -14.32
N MET A 59 -22.56 7.70 -13.01
CA MET A 59 -23.76 7.49 -12.19
C MET A 59 -24.30 8.77 -11.58
N ARG A 60 -23.45 9.82 -11.50
CA ARG A 60 -23.78 11.06 -10.80
C ARG A 60 -24.09 10.84 -9.33
N CYS A 61 -23.46 9.84 -8.70
CA CYS A 61 -23.58 9.58 -7.26
C CYS A 61 -22.25 9.11 -6.67
N MET A 62 -21.99 9.48 -5.41
CA MET A 62 -20.87 9.02 -4.60
C MET A 62 -21.19 7.65 -4.01
N GLU A 63 -21.13 6.62 -4.86
CA GLU A 63 -21.35 5.24 -4.45
C GLU A 63 -20.07 4.43 -4.50
N LYS A 64 -20.01 3.41 -3.65
CA LYS A 64 -18.92 2.42 -3.66
C LYS A 64 -18.86 1.68 -5.02
N PRO A 65 -17.73 1.77 -5.77
CA PRO A 65 -17.59 1.05 -7.04
C PRO A 65 -17.72 -0.47 -6.85
N ASN A 66 -18.27 -1.19 -7.82
CA ASN A 66 -18.36 -2.66 -7.77
C ASN A 66 -17.03 -3.34 -8.15
N ASN A 67 -16.23 -2.69 -9.00
CA ASN A 67 -14.94 -3.15 -9.48
C ASN A 67 -13.88 -2.84 -8.42
N ARG A 68 -13.68 -3.75 -7.47
CA ARG A 68 -12.85 -3.54 -6.27
C ARG A 68 -11.60 -4.38 -6.28
N THR A 69 -11.45 -5.33 -7.20
CA THR A 69 -10.28 -6.20 -7.18
C THR A 69 -9.14 -5.61 -8.01
N ILE A 70 -7.91 -6.01 -7.70
CA ILE A 70 -6.75 -5.70 -8.55
C ILE A 70 -6.95 -6.21 -9.98
N ALA A 71 -7.66 -7.32 -10.16
CA ALA A 71 -8.00 -7.84 -11.48
C ALA A 71 -8.95 -6.90 -12.23
N ASP A 72 -9.99 -6.40 -11.55
CA ASP A 72 -10.94 -5.47 -12.16
C ASP A 72 -10.25 -4.16 -12.55
N LEU A 73 -9.44 -3.60 -11.64
CA LEU A 73 -8.69 -2.36 -11.89
C LEU A 73 -7.75 -2.49 -13.09
N LYS A 74 -7.18 -3.68 -13.32
CA LYS A 74 -6.38 -3.96 -14.52
C LYS A 74 -7.24 -4.11 -15.77
N SER A 75 -8.34 -4.84 -15.68
CA SER A 75 -9.22 -5.10 -16.83
C SER A 75 -9.85 -3.82 -17.38
N GLU A 76 -10.14 -2.87 -16.49
CA GLU A 76 -10.68 -1.54 -16.81
C GLU A 76 -9.58 -0.50 -17.10
N SER A 77 -8.32 -0.93 -17.19
CA SER A 77 -7.15 -0.08 -17.49
C SER A 77 -6.84 1.04 -16.48
N TYR A 78 -7.39 0.99 -15.26
CA TYR A 78 -7.01 1.91 -14.18
C TYR A 78 -5.65 1.57 -13.58
N LEU A 79 -5.30 0.28 -13.55
CA LEU A 79 -4.01 -0.22 -13.11
C LEU A 79 -3.28 -0.88 -14.28
N LYS A 80 -1.96 -0.69 -14.35
CA LYS A 80 -1.17 -1.28 -15.45
C LYS A 80 -1.29 -2.81 -15.48
N PRO A 81 -1.47 -3.44 -16.66
CA PRO A 81 -1.64 -4.90 -16.77
C PRO A 81 -0.46 -5.70 -16.19
N ASP A 82 0.75 -5.15 -16.34
CA ASP A 82 2.01 -5.73 -15.88
C ASP A 82 2.32 -5.48 -14.40
N PHE A 83 1.45 -4.77 -13.67
CA PHE A 83 1.59 -4.59 -12.22
C PHE A 83 1.67 -5.94 -11.51
N LYS A 84 2.75 -6.17 -10.77
CA LYS A 84 2.99 -7.41 -10.02
C LYS A 84 3.38 -7.07 -8.59
N SER A 85 2.90 -7.90 -7.67
CA SER A 85 3.27 -7.86 -6.26
C SER A 85 3.68 -9.24 -5.79
N GLU A 86 4.61 -9.30 -4.85
CA GLU A 86 4.92 -10.52 -4.09
C GLU A 86 3.87 -10.81 -3.01
N TYR A 87 3.03 -9.82 -2.69
CA TYR A 87 1.94 -9.94 -1.73
C TYR A 87 0.61 -10.27 -2.40
N ARG A 88 -0.27 -10.94 -1.65
CA ARG A 88 -1.68 -10.97 -2.02
C ARG A 88 -2.30 -9.63 -1.65
N ILE A 89 -2.90 -8.96 -2.63
CA ILE A 89 -3.49 -7.63 -2.44
C ILE A 89 -5.00 -7.68 -2.57
N THR A 90 -5.68 -7.11 -1.58
CA THR A 90 -7.10 -6.74 -1.66
C THR A 90 -7.25 -5.25 -1.41
N THR A 91 -8.33 -4.66 -1.91
CA THR A 91 -8.61 -3.24 -1.66
C THR A 91 -10.04 -3.06 -1.20
N ASP A 92 -10.29 -1.95 -0.52
CA ASP A 92 -11.62 -1.57 -0.10
C ASP A 92 -11.86 -0.06 -0.22
N TYR A 93 -13.13 0.30 -0.36
CA TYR A 93 -13.60 1.68 -0.33
C TYR A 93 -14.57 1.83 0.83
N LEU A 94 -14.37 2.88 1.63
CA LEU A 94 -15.39 3.41 2.50
C LEU A 94 -15.81 4.76 1.93
N VAL A 95 -17.10 4.92 1.64
CA VAL A 95 -17.68 6.15 1.11
C VAL A 95 -18.68 6.66 2.15
N ASN A 96 -18.51 7.92 2.55
CA ASN A 96 -19.38 8.60 3.48
C ASN A 96 -19.61 10.02 2.96
N HIS A 97 -20.72 10.22 2.24
CA HIS A 97 -20.95 11.45 1.50
C HIS A 97 -19.80 11.79 0.54
N ALA A 98 -19.31 13.03 0.58
CA ALA A 98 -18.15 13.50 -0.18
C ALA A 98 -16.80 13.00 0.37
N GLN A 99 -16.80 12.14 1.40
CA GLN A 99 -15.58 11.55 1.96
C GLN A 99 -15.35 10.15 1.39
N VAL A 100 -14.11 9.88 0.99
CA VAL A 100 -13.71 8.56 0.51
C VAL A 100 -12.43 8.14 1.22
N GLN A 101 -12.45 6.96 1.83
CA GLN A 101 -11.25 6.27 2.27
C GLN A 101 -10.96 5.11 1.32
N TYR A 102 -9.74 5.07 0.81
CA TYR A 102 -9.19 3.97 0.04
C TYR A 102 -8.29 3.13 0.94
N THR A 103 -8.56 1.84 0.98
CA THR A 103 -7.80 0.91 1.82
C THR A 103 -7.14 -0.13 0.94
N VAL A 104 -5.84 -0.36 1.15
CA VAL A 104 -5.06 -1.39 0.47
C VAL A 104 -4.52 -2.35 1.51
N HIS A 105 -4.81 -3.64 1.35
CA HIS A 105 -4.32 -4.69 2.22
C HIS A 105 -3.25 -5.51 1.50
N PHE A 106 -2.07 -5.63 2.11
CA PHE A 106 -0.99 -6.50 1.68
C PHE A 106 -0.92 -7.69 2.64
N THR A 107 -1.33 -8.87 2.19
CA THR A 107 -1.19 -10.11 2.96
C THR A 107 0.07 -10.86 2.54
N ALA A 108 0.92 -11.17 3.52
CA ALA A 108 2.09 -12.03 3.31
C ALA A 108 1.68 -13.48 3.02
N LEU A 109 2.44 -14.14 2.13
CA LEU A 109 2.20 -15.53 1.74
C LEU A 109 2.99 -16.54 2.58
N ASN A 110 3.96 -16.06 3.37
CA ASN A 110 4.81 -16.86 4.24
C ASN A 110 5.33 -16.01 5.42
N ASP A 111 5.96 -16.67 6.40
CA ASP A 111 6.47 -16.03 7.62
C ASP A 111 7.59 -15.01 7.37
N THR A 112 8.41 -15.23 6.34
CA THR A 112 9.49 -14.31 5.97
C THR A 112 8.93 -12.98 5.49
N ASP A 113 7.94 -13.04 4.59
CA ASP A 113 7.24 -11.88 4.07
C ASP A 113 6.40 -11.19 5.16
N SER A 114 5.81 -11.95 6.08
CA SER A 114 5.09 -11.39 7.23
C SER A 114 6.01 -10.53 8.10
N LYS A 115 7.23 -11.03 8.40
CA LYS A 115 8.23 -10.25 9.15
C LYS A 115 8.67 -9.00 8.40
N ARG A 116 8.82 -9.06 7.07
CA ARG A 116 9.14 -7.89 6.23
C ARG A 116 8.05 -6.82 6.34
N LEU A 117 6.77 -7.20 6.17
CA LEU A 117 5.62 -6.30 6.33
C LEU A 117 5.57 -5.68 7.74
N GLN A 118 5.76 -6.50 8.77
CA GLN A 118 5.76 -6.04 10.16
C GLN A 118 6.88 -5.02 10.42
N GLN A 119 8.10 -5.29 9.92
CA GLN A 119 9.25 -4.38 10.06
C GLN A 119 9.04 -3.06 9.32
N ALA A 120 8.45 -3.10 8.12
CA ALA A 120 8.15 -1.91 7.33
C ALA A 120 7.15 -0.98 8.01
N THR A 121 6.26 -1.53 8.86
CA THR A 121 5.21 -0.76 9.56
C THR A 121 5.79 0.40 10.39
N GLY A 122 6.96 0.18 11.03
CA GLY A 122 7.62 1.20 11.84
C GLY A 122 8.21 2.39 11.07
N GLN A 123 8.17 2.37 9.74
CA GLN A 123 8.64 3.45 8.88
C GLN A 123 7.53 4.38 8.40
N PHE A 124 6.26 4.05 8.66
CA PHE A 124 5.12 4.88 8.27
C PHE A 124 4.76 5.87 9.38
N ASP A 125 4.54 7.14 9.00
CA ASP A 125 4.17 8.19 9.95
C ASP A 125 2.73 8.04 10.48
N ARG A 126 1.80 7.49 9.68
CA ARG A 126 0.38 7.27 10.02
C ARG A 126 -0.35 6.47 8.94
N GLY A 127 -1.56 6.01 9.24
CA GLY A 127 -2.47 5.39 8.27
C GLY A 127 -2.06 3.98 7.83
N VAL A 128 -1.15 3.35 8.58
CA VAL A 128 -0.71 1.99 8.32
C VAL A 128 -0.77 1.16 9.58
N THR A 129 -1.37 -0.03 9.48
CA THR A 129 -1.53 -0.95 10.62
C THR A 129 -1.20 -2.36 10.18
N PHE A 130 -0.50 -3.12 11.03
CA PHE A 130 -0.20 -4.53 10.79
C PHE A 130 -0.98 -5.42 11.75
N ASP A 131 -1.73 -6.39 11.21
CA ASP A 131 -2.39 -7.45 11.97
C ASP A 131 -1.58 -8.75 11.88
N GLY A 132 -0.96 -9.13 13.00
CA GLY A 132 -0.16 -10.35 13.11
C GLY A 132 -0.97 -11.65 13.07
N LYS A 133 -2.30 -11.61 13.26
CA LYS A 133 -3.14 -12.83 13.13
C LYS A 133 -3.38 -13.20 11.68
N THR A 134 -3.54 -12.19 10.83
CA THR A 134 -3.82 -12.36 9.40
C THR A 134 -2.59 -12.10 8.53
N ASN A 135 -1.44 -11.78 9.14
CA ASN A 135 -0.20 -11.38 8.47
C ASN A 135 -0.43 -10.31 7.40
N THR A 136 -1.28 -9.33 7.72
CA THR A 136 -1.76 -8.33 6.76
C THR A 136 -1.38 -6.93 7.20
N LEU A 137 -0.72 -6.21 6.31
CA LEU A 137 -0.49 -4.78 6.42
C LEU A 137 -1.61 -4.02 5.71
N THR A 138 -2.28 -3.14 6.42
CA THR A 138 -3.34 -2.27 5.90
C THR A 138 -2.78 -0.86 5.73
N VAL A 139 -2.96 -0.28 4.55
CA VAL A 139 -2.61 1.12 4.23
C VAL A 139 -3.89 1.87 3.88
N GLU A 140 -4.16 2.95 4.60
CA GLU A 140 -5.34 3.79 4.45
C GLU A 140 -4.98 5.14 3.82
N SER A 141 -5.77 5.58 2.84
CA SER A 141 -5.68 6.90 2.22
C SER A 141 -7.03 7.58 2.27
N ASN A 142 -7.15 8.64 3.05
CA ASN A 142 -8.38 9.41 3.22
C ASN A 142 -8.42 10.60 2.26
N VAL A 143 -9.61 10.88 1.72
CA VAL A 143 -9.97 12.08 0.96
C VAL A 143 -11.20 12.68 1.62
N ASP A 144 -11.00 13.72 2.44
CA ASP A 144 -12.03 14.31 3.30
C ASP A 144 -13.03 15.19 2.54
N ASN A 145 -12.65 15.66 1.35
CA ASN A 145 -13.56 16.31 0.43
C ASN A 145 -13.18 15.96 -0.99
N TRP A 146 -13.86 14.97 -1.55
CA TRP A 146 -13.66 14.53 -2.93
C TRP A 146 -14.22 15.56 -3.94
N LEU A 147 -15.18 16.37 -3.50
CA LEU A 147 -15.79 17.43 -4.31
C LEU A 147 -14.95 18.71 -4.22
N GLU A 148 -14.02 18.87 -5.15
CA GLU A 148 -13.12 20.04 -5.16
C GLU A 148 -13.75 21.26 -5.84
N ASN A 149 -14.76 21.07 -6.70
CA ASN A 149 -15.36 22.16 -7.47
C ASN A 149 -16.59 22.78 -6.74
N PRO A 150 -16.63 24.11 -6.56
CA PRO A 150 -17.79 24.79 -5.98
C PRO A 150 -19.12 24.51 -6.68
N ASN A 151 -19.12 24.34 -8.00
CA ASN A 151 -20.33 24.02 -8.77
C ASN A 151 -20.81 22.58 -8.52
N GLU A 152 -19.89 21.66 -8.20
CA GLU A 152 -20.21 20.28 -7.83
C GLU A 152 -20.82 20.25 -6.44
N LEU A 153 -20.23 20.96 -5.48
CA LEU A 153 -20.75 21.10 -4.12
C LEU A 153 -22.19 21.65 -4.09
N GLN A 154 -22.49 22.68 -4.88
CA GLN A 154 -23.84 23.27 -4.94
C GLN A 154 -24.90 22.32 -5.49
N ARG A 155 -24.48 21.33 -6.28
CA ARG A 155 -25.36 20.38 -6.94
C ARG A 155 -25.38 19.03 -6.24
N TYR A 156 -24.59 18.84 -5.19
CA TYR A 156 -24.52 17.59 -4.46
C TYR A 156 -25.57 17.56 -3.36
N ASP A 157 -26.45 16.58 -3.41
CA ASP A 157 -27.44 16.32 -2.38
C ASP A 157 -26.87 15.34 -1.35
N TYR A 158 -26.50 15.86 -0.18
CA TYR A 158 -25.96 15.08 0.94
C TYR A 158 -26.97 14.09 1.55
N SER A 159 -28.27 14.21 1.25
CA SER A 159 -29.26 13.24 1.72
C SER A 159 -29.32 11.98 0.86
N THR A 160 -28.98 12.10 -0.43
CA THR A 160 -29.03 11.00 -1.41
C THR A 160 -27.66 10.59 -1.92
N ASP A 161 -26.61 11.35 -1.58
CA ASP A 161 -25.26 11.21 -2.07
C ASP A 161 -25.13 11.28 -3.60
N CYS A 162 -26.05 11.99 -4.23
CA CYS A 162 -26.15 12.15 -5.67
C CYS A 162 -26.11 13.60 -6.10
N PHE A 163 -25.66 13.83 -7.33
CA PHE A 163 -25.73 15.14 -7.97
C PHE A 163 -27.14 15.35 -8.55
N VAL A 164 -27.71 16.51 -8.25
CA VAL A 164 -28.95 16.99 -8.86
C VAL A 164 -28.67 17.29 -10.35
N PRO A 165 -29.46 16.72 -11.29
CA PRO A 165 -29.39 17.05 -12.72
C PRO A 165 -29.53 18.56 -12.95
N LEU A 166 -28.96 19.05 -14.05
CA LEU A 166 -29.27 20.41 -14.53
C LEU A 166 -30.65 20.41 -15.18
#